data_AF-A0A4R2BQU7-F1
#
_entry.id   AF-A0A4R2BQU7-F1
#
_cell.length_a   1.000
_cell.length_b   1.000
_cell.length_c   1.000
_cell.angle_alpha   90.00
_cell.angle_beta   90.00
_cell.angle_gamma   90.00
#
_symmetry.space_group_name_H-M   'P 1'
#
loop_
_entity.id
_entity.type
_entity.pdbx_description
1 polymer ?
#
loop_
_entity_poly.entity_id
_entity_poly.type
_entity_poly.pdbx_seq_one_letter_code
_entity_poly.pdbx_strand_id
1 'polypeptide(L)' 'MERTQQTVRLSGGPGNGQVFYVHDWEERRRAAERMGRTPNDVRGWALGYRPERPGSETWIWTGGR' A
#
# COMPACT_ATOMS: atom_id res chain seq x y z
N MET A 1 -22.57 -20.45 4.18
CA MET A 1 -22.58 -19.17 3.45
C MET A 1 -21.14 -18.83 3.13
N GLU A 2 -20.68 -19.12 1.91
CA GLU A 2 -19.37 -18.64 1.44
C GLU A 2 -19.44 -17.12 1.39
N ARG A 3 -18.91 -16.45 2.42
CA ARG A 3 -18.55 -15.04 2.30
C ARG A 3 -17.48 -15.00 1.22
N THR A 4 -17.85 -14.55 0.03
CA THR A 4 -16.91 -14.28 -1.06
C THR A 4 -15.89 -13.30 -0.51
N GLN A 5 -14.76 -13.80 -0.02
CA GLN A 5 -13.74 -12.97 0.60
C GLN A 5 -13.15 -12.13 -0.53
N GLN A 6 -13.55 -10.86 -0.60
CA GLN A 6 -13.03 -9.94 -1.58
C GLN A 6 -11.52 -9.77 -1.37
N THR A 7 -10.78 -9.75 -2.46
CA THR A 7 -9.33 -9.59 -2.46
C THR A 7 -8.93 -8.30 -3.17
N VAL A 8 -7.82 -7.71 -2.72
CA VAL A 8 -7.16 -6.56 -3.33
C VAL A 8 -5.81 -7.03 -3.84
N ARG A 9 -5.55 -6.84 -5.12
CA ARG A 9 -4.22 -7.04 -5.71
C ARG A 9 -3.51 -5.70 -5.80
N LEU A 10 -2.31 -5.63 -5.24
CA LEU A 10 -1.48 -4.45 -5.33
C LEU A 10 -0.93 -4.27 -6.75
N SER A 11 -0.92 -3.04 -7.22
CA SER A 11 -0.33 -2.64 -8.50
C SER A 11 0.74 -1.58 -8.27
N GLY A 12 1.93 -1.81 -8.81
CA GLY A 12 3.12 -1.00 -8.54
C GLY A 12 3.65 -1.15 -7.11
N GLY A 13 4.78 -0.51 -6.83
CA GLY A 13 5.41 -0.55 -5.52
C GLY A 13 6.22 -1.82 -5.23
N PRO A 14 6.89 -1.86 -4.08
CA PRO A 14 7.58 -3.06 -3.59
C PRO A 14 6.66 -4.27 -3.40
N GLY A 15 5.36 -4.03 -3.20
CA GLY A 15 4.35 -5.08 -3.05
C GLY A 15 3.60 -5.44 -4.33
N ASN A 16 4.07 -5.01 -5.51
CA ASN A 16 3.36 -5.25 -6.77
C ASN A 16 3.01 -6.74 -6.95
N GLY A 17 1.76 -7.00 -7.30
CA GLY A 17 1.26 -8.36 -7.50
C GLY A 17 0.85 -9.11 -6.23
N GLN A 18 1.17 -8.61 -5.03
CA GLN A 18 0.68 -9.20 -3.78
C GLN A 18 -0.84 -9.08 -3.68
N VAL A 19 -1.47 -10.13 -3.15
CA VAL A 19 -2.92 -10.20 -2.97
C VAL A 19 -3.23 -10.24 -1.48
N PHE A 20 -4.16 -9.40 -1.05
CA PHE A 20 -4.66 -9.34 0.32
C PHE A 20 -6.15 -9.59 0.33
N TYR A 21 -6.68 -10.15 1.41
CA TYR A 21 -8.10 -9.99 1.68
C TYR A 21 -8.39 -8.54 2.03
N VAL A 22 -9.57 -8.04 1.65
CA VAL A 22 -9.96 -6.64 1.88
C VAL A 22 -9.83 -6.26 3.35
N HIS A 23 -10.26 -7.13 4.28
CA HIS A 23 -10.18 -6.86 5.72
C HIS A 23 -8.74 -6.68 6.21
N ASP A 24 -7.82 -7.59 5.82
CA ASP A 24 -6.39 -7.49 6.16
C ASP A 24 -5.75 -6.24 5.57
N TRP A 25 -6.13 -5.90 4.34
CA TRP A 25 -5.66 -4.70 3.67
C TRP A 25 -6.09 -3.42 4.40
N GLU A 26 -7.37 -3.33 4.77
CA GLU A 26 -7.91 -2.19 5.51
C GLU A 26 -7.24 -2.05 6.88
N GLU A 27 -7.01 -3.14 7.58
CA GLU A 27 -6.32 -3.12 8.88
C GLU A 27 -4.89 -2.61 8.74
N ARG A 28 -4.14 -3.10 7.74
CA ARG A 28 -2.77 -2.65 7.46
C ARG A 28 -2.71 -1.19 7.05
N ARG A 29 -3.65 -0.74 6.22
CA ARG A 29 -3.79 0.68 5.84
C ARG A 29 -4.04 1.55 7.06
N ARG A 30 -5.00 1.18 7.92
CA ARG A 30 -5.30 1.91 9.17
C ARG A 30 -4.12 1.90 10.14
N ALA A 31 -3.38 0.79 10.24
CA ALA A 31 -2.18 0.72 11.06
C ALA A 31 -1.09 1.65 10.52
N ALA A 32 -0.88 1.70 9.21
CA ALA A 32 0.04 2.62 8.57
C ALA A 32 -0.36 4.09 8.79
N GLU A 33 -1.65 4.41 8.68
CA GLU A 33 -2.21 5.74 9.01
C GLU A 33 -1.93 6.13 10.46
N ARG A 34 -2.20 5.22 11.43
CA ARG A 34 -1.90 5.48 12.85
C ARG A 34 -0.42 5.71 13.13
N MET A 35 0.47 5.10 12.36
CA MET A 35 1.92 5.29 12.47
C MET A 35 2.43 6.52 11.71
N GLY A 36 1.55 7.31 11.08
CA GLY A 36 1.91 8.43 10.21
C GLY A 36 2.52 8.00 8.87
N ARG A 37 2.62 6.70 8.59
CA ARG A 37 3.36 6.11 7.45
C ARG A 37 2.63 6.17 6.10
N THR A 38 1.47 6.81 6.05
CA THR A 38 0.72 7.09 4.82
C THR A 38 0.80 8.57 4.51
N PRO A 39 1.62 9.01 3.54
CA PRO A 39 1.61 10.39 3.13
C PRO A 39 0.37 10.66 2.27
N ASN A 40 -0.38 11.72 2.59
CA ASN A 40 -1.66 12.08 1.97
C ASN A 40 -1.60 12.28 0.44
N ASP A 41 -0.39 12.49 -0.10
CA ASP A 41 -0.18 12.94 -1.48
C ASP A 41 0.44 11.86 -2.39
N VAL A 42 0.74 10.67 -1.87
CA VAL A 42 1.35 9.60 -2.69
C VAL A 42 0.25 8.66 -3.17
N ARG A 43 -0.03 8.69 -4.47
CA ARG A 43 -0.86 7.68 -5.17
C ARG A 43 -0.18 6.30 -5.27
N GLY A 44 0.78 6.02 -4.40
CA GLY A 44 1.62 4.82 -4.43
C GLY A 44 1.74 4.26 -3.03
N TRP A 45 1.18 3.06 -2.85
CA TRP A 45 1.43 2.16 -1.73
C TRP A 45 1.02 2.64 -0.32
N ALA A 46 0.25 1.79 0.37
CA ALA A 46 -0.27 2.09 1.72
C ALA A 46 0.81 2.26 2.82
N LEU A 47 2.10 2.05 2.53
CA LEU A 47 3.19 2.25 3.50
C LEU A 47 4.11 3.44 3.16
N GLY A 48 3.67 4.34 2.27
CA GLY A 48 4.40 5.57 1.96
C GLY A 48 5.65 5.30 1.12
N TYR A 49 5.49 4.58 0.01
CA TYR A 49 6.56 4.38 -0.95
C TYR A 49 6.23 5.15 -2.23
N ARG A 50 7.20 5.90 -2.75
CA ARG A 50 7.09 6.54 -4.07
C ARG A 50 8.16 5.98 -5.01
N PRO A 51 7.94 5.96 -6.32
CA PRO A 51 9.03 5.68 -7.24
C PRO A 51 10.07 6.80 -7.09
N GLU A 52 11.37 6.46 -7.16
CA GLU A 52 12.47 7.43 -7.05
C GLU A 52 12.34 8.57 -8.08
N ARG A 53 11.81 8.23 -9.26
CA ARG A 53 11.51 9.12 -10.41
C ARG A 53 10.35 8.55 -11.21
N PRO A 54 9.63 9.34 -12.03
CA PRO A 54 8.57 8.83 -12.89
C PRO A 54 9.07 7.66 -13.77
N GLY A 55 8.34 6.54 -13.77
CA GLY A 55 8.72 5.33 -14.51
C GLY A 55 9.82 4.47 -13.88
N SER A 56 10.32 4.81 -12.68
CA SER A 56 11.32 4.01 -11.99
C SER A 56 10.74 2.71 -11.45
N GLU A 57 11.49 1.62 -11.61
CA GLU A 57 11.25 0.35 -10.90
C GLU A 57 11.78 0.41 -9.46
N THR A 58 12.62 1.40 -9.14
CA THR A 58 13.15 1.63 -7.80
C THR A 58 12.17 2.47 -6.98
N TRP A 59 11.77 1.93 -5.83
CA TRP A 59 10.84 2.57 -4.90
C TRP A 59 11.57 2.98 -3.62
N ILE A 60 11.33 4.21 -3.20
CA ILE A 60 11.90 4.78 -1.98
C ILE A 60 10.81 4.94 -0.93
N TRP A 61 11.11 4.50 0.29
CA TRP A 61 10.25 4.75 1.43
C TRP A 61 10.34 6.23 1.80
N THR A 62 9.22 6.95 1.77
CA THR A 62 9.19 8.38 2.10
C THR A 62 9.06 8.64 3.58
N GLY A 63 8.80 7.61 4.39
CA GLY A 63 8.62 7.76 5.82
C GLY A 63 7.31 8.46 6.17
N GLY A 64 6.70 8.01 7.26
CA GLY A 64 5.70 8.80 7.94
C GLY A 64 6.37 9.76 8.88
N ARG A 65 6.00 11.04 8.83
CA ARG A 65 6.44 12.02 9.82
C ARG A 65 5.42 12.08 10.96
#